data_AF-A0A958IDM3-F1
#
_entry.id   AF-A0A958IDM3-F1
#
_cell.length_a   1.000
_cell.length_b   1.000
_cell.length_c   1.000
_cell.angle_alpha   90.00
_cell.angle_beta   90.00
_cell.angle_gamma   90.00
#
_symmetry.space_group_name_H-M   'P 1'
#
loop_
_entity.id
_entity.type
_entity.pdbx_description
1 polymer ?
#
loop_
_entity_poly.entity_id
_entity_poly.type
_entity_poly.pdbx_seq_one_letter_code
_entity_poly.pdbx_strand_id
1 'polypeptide(L)'
;MKYIVGIFVFFVISHGQDWLKMEGTVQHNRLNGSKFLSSSFQTNLSYKQISVYTFLNINDFREFEIESDREFSFETAEKIVIDDRDNDIPLDVYKYDEPFESSLEFSDNSYSFLLSAKLFHEKARIESWELQQSDSLYYRLSSVYNEFENYSLVGRFYLEKQFTNFAVGLEWSNIRLSSFINDRFKYHRKLERTISLLLNFFLANDQLNSRLNTQNFELSYQHQSDWIKEASAINLSVSRGYETYIFDRLAVQMEYPITIGTIQLSAKYVETGKFTSSRFNSWQQSNTSITELPQFSLSAAIQIDLKPLDNKVELLSSNLRNTDFFITMKSYYQDHPNLFLQFENKNKRKAELHLKIYSVKNSIYPEDKTITVAANSLQEIELSWLFKDIKEATDDILKVELIDEKSNRLLAEHKIKILPEHFWDSNVRSLKYYLGTKTTETHRFVRTEIGKLNKAADPNESNIEKLNYLKNVLQLISKGIRFIRDPINTNNYESVQYPDETFLAKQGDCEDLSLYYLSALRSLGIETAIIDYKPSAESIGHLSILVNTKIPAGSYLTGEINEFNSLVRPDRFNQQTIWIPLEVTNLSDGFQESFSMAANRFYKQGVVEKGLIDKRVEIIDLELL
;
A
#
# COMPACT_ATOMS: atom_id res chain seq x y z
N MET A 1 -24.29 -1.08 50.30
CA MET A 1 -24.37 0.08 49.39
C MET A 1 -24.78 -0.41 48.01
N LYS A 2 -25.87 0.11 47.43
CA LYS A 2 -26.24 -0.14 46.03
C LYS A 2 -25.61 0.98 45.18
N TYR A 3 -24.62 0.64 44.36
CA TYR A 3 -24.03 1.59 43.40
C TYR A 3 -24.89 1.60 42.14
N ILE A 4 -25.38 2.77 41.73
CA ILE A 4 -26.05 2.97 40.43
C ILE A 4 -25.00 3.62 39.52
N VAL A 5 -24.57 2.88 38.49
CA VAL A 5 -23.74 3.40 37.38
C VAL A 5 -24.71 3.80 36.27
N GLY A 6 -24.85 5.11 36.03
CA GLY A 6 -25.62 5.61 34.88
C GLY A 6 -24.73 5.59 33.63
N ILE A 7 -25.19 4.92 32.57
CA ILE A 7 -24.52 4.88 31.27
C ILE A 7 -25.29 5.81 30.34
N PHE A 8 -24.63 6.81 29.76
CA PHE A 8 -25.18 7.68 28.72
C PHE A 8 -24.39 7.46 27.43
N VAL A 9 -25.11 7.30 26.31
CA VAL A 9 -24.55 7.02 24.98
C VAL A 9 -24.90 8.18 24.06
N PHE A 10 -23.91 8.74 23.37
CA PHE A 10 -24.08 9.77 22.34
C PHE A 10 -23.72 9.20 20.96
N PHE A 11 -24.36 9.70 19.90
CA PHE A 11 -24.17 9.23 18.51
C PHE A 11 -23.50 10.31 17.65
N VAL A 12 -22.45 9.94 16.91
CA VAL A 12 -21.79 10.80 15.90
C VAL A 12 -21.34 9.94 14.69
N ILE A 13 -21.32 10.54 13.50
CA ILE A 13 -21.05 9.89 12.19
C ILE A 13 -19.60 10.20 11.76
N SER A 14 -18.83 9.19 11.32
CA SER A 14 -17.48 9.37 10.74
C SER A 14 -17.37 8.93 9.26
N HIS A 15 -16.29 9.35 8.58
CA HIS A 15 -15.97 9.01 7.19
C HIS A 15 -14.46 8.74 7.07
N GLY A 16 -14.04 7.51 6.73
CA GLY A 16 -12.63 7.18 6.39
C GLY A 16 -11.83 6.43 7.47
N GLN A 17 -10.49 6.52 7.42
CA GLN A 17 -9.58 6.03 8.50
C GLN A 17 -9.60 6.93 9.76
N ASP A 18 -10.41 7.98 9.72
CA ASP A 18 -10.63 8.90 10.83
C ASP A 18 -11.50 8.22 11.89
N TRP A 19 -10.96 8.15 13.11
CA TRP A 19 -11.70 7.67 14.26
C TRP A 19 -11.97 8.83 15.23
N LEU A 20 -13.20 8.83 15.74
CA LEU A 20 -13.62 9.68 16.83
C LEU A 20 -13.63 8.84 18.10
N LYS A 21 -12.86 9.24 19.12
CA LYS A 21 -12.91 8.61 20.44
C LYS A 21 -13.67 9.53 21.39
N MET A 22 -14.65 8.95 22.07
CA MET A 22 -15.37 9.60 23.15
C MET A 22 -15.15 8.76 24.40
N GLU A 23 -14.71 9.38 25.50
CA GLU A 23 -14.59 8.70 26.79
C GLU A 23 -15.49 9.41 27.81
N GLY A 24 -16.38 8.67 28.46
CA GLY A 24 -17.11 9.16 29.63
C GLY A 24 -16.49 8.57 30.89
N THR A 25 -16.05 9.41 31.83
CA THR A 25 -15.56 8.95 33.13
C THR A 25 -16.46 9.46 34.24
N VAL A 26 -16.96 8.53 35.06
CA VAL A 26 -17.63 8.87 36.32
C VAL A 26 -16.60 8.71 37.44
N GLN A 27 -16.29 9.81 38.13
CA GLN A 27 -15.40 9.76 39.28
C GLN A 27 -16.16 10.12 40.55
N HIS A 28 -15.92 9.34 41.61
CA HIS A 28 -16.52 9.58 42.92
C HIS A 28 -15.42 9.92 43.92
N ASN A 29 -15.44 11.14 44.45
CA ASN A 29 -14.49 11.58 45.45
C ASN A 29 -15.08 11.40 46.86
N ARG A 30 -14.45 10.53 47.66
CA ARG A 30 -14.92 10.21 49.01
C ARG A 30 -14.66 11.33 50.02
N LEU A 31 -13.71 12.23 49.77
CA LEU A 31 -13.28 13.26 50.73
C LEU A 31 -14.34 14.35 50.97
N ASN A 32 -15.20 14.64 49.98
CA ASN A 32 -16.25 15.67 50.09
C ASN A 32 -17.63 15.18 49.64
N GLY A 33 -17.79 13.89 49.34
CA GLY A 33 -19.05 13.32 48.87
C GLY A 33 -19.46 13.70 47.43
N SER A 34 -18.62 14.48 46.72
CA SER A 34 -18.93 14.92 45.37
C SER A 34 -18.90 13.77 44.36
N LYS A 35 -19.80 13.85 43.38
CA LYS A 35 -19.81 13.01 42.18
C LYS A 35 -19.60 13.94 41.01
N PHE A 36 -18.64 13.63 40.16
CA PHE A 36 -18.43 14.38 38.93
C PHE A 36 -18.49 13.45 37.73
N LEU A 37 -19.15 13.94 36.69
CA LEU A 37 -19.19 13.34 35.38
C LEU A 37 -18.27 14.17 34.50
N SER A 38 -17.18 13.56 34.04
CA SER A 38 -16.34 14.13 33.00
C SER A 38 -16.59 13.39 31.69
N SER A 39 -16.71 14.14 30.61
CA SER A 39 -16.72 13.58 29.26
C SER A 39 -15.56 14.17 28.46
N SER A 40 -14.79 13.31 27.82
CA SER A 40 -13.70 13.68 26.93
C SER A 40 -14.08 13.39 25.49
N PHE A 41 -13.71 14.32 24.61
CA PHE A 41 -13.83 14.19 23.18
C PHE A 41 -12.42 14.25 22.60
N GLN A 42 -11.98 13.15 21.99
CA GLN A 42 -10.72 13.07 21.30
C GLN A 42 -10.96 12.84 19.81
N THR A 43 -10.49 13.76 18.98
CA THR A 43 -10.49 13.60 17.52
C THR A 43 -9.07 13.29 17.07
N ASN A 44 -8.91 12.25 16.24
CA ASN A 44 -7.65 11.98 15.55
C ASN A 44 -7.85 12.15 14.04
N LEU A 45 -6.99 12.94 13.42
CA LEU A 45 -6.92 13.07 11.98
C LEU A 45 -5.51 12.68 11.54
N SER A 46 -5.41 11.59 10.79
CA SER A 46 -4.14 11.03 10.33
C SER A 46 -4.04 11.12 8.81
N TYR A 47 -2.95 11.70 8.32
CA TYR A 47 -2.61 11.72 6.90
C TYR A 47 -1.15 11.32 6.71
N LYS A 48 -0.93 10.11 6.17
CA LYS A 48 0.40 9.49 6.03
C LYS A 48 1.09 9.32 7.40
N GLN A 49 2.24 9.97 7.61
CA GLN A 49 3.06 9.92 8.83
C GLN A 49 2.75 11.06 9.83
N ILE A 50 1.71 11.86 9.55
CA ILE A 50 1.33 13.01 10.36
C ILE A 50 -0.01 12.69 11.04
N SER A 51 -0.04 12.82 12.36
CA SER A 51 -1.25 12.71 13.16
C SER A 51 -1.49 14.00 13.93
N VAL A 52 -2.72 14.50 13.86
CA VAL A 52 -3.17 15.66 14.63
C VAL A 52 -4.21 15.18 15.64
N TYR A 53 -3.93 15.41 16.92
CA TYR A 53 -4.86 15.10 18.00
C TYR A 53 -5.42 16.40 18.57
N THR A 54 -6.73 16.42 18.73
CA THR A 54 -7.41 17.48 19.49
C THR A 54 -8.21 16.82 20.60
N PHE A 55 -8.05 17.35 21.80
CA PHE A 55 -8.68 16.84 23.00
C PHE A 55 -9.51 17.95 23.65
N LEU A 56 -10.80 17.68 23.85
CA LEU A 56 -11.76 18.58 24.46
C LEU A 56 -12.45 17.85 25.62
N ASN A 57 -12.22 18.30 26.84
CA ASN A 57 -12.97 17.83 28.01
C ASN A 57 -14.16 18.74 28.28
N ILE A 58 -15.34 18.14 28.41
CA ILE A 58 -16.59 18.78 28.82
C ILE A 58 -17.01 18.13 30.16
N ASN A 59 -16.88 18.91 31.24
CA ASN A 59 -17.34 18.51 32.57
C ASN A 59 -18.62 19.27 32.89
N ASP A 60 -19.72 18.55 33.14
CA ASP A 60 -20.95 19.15 33.67
C ASP A 60 -20.93 19.02 35.20
N PHE A 61 -20.52 20.10 35.88
CA PHE A 61 -20.54 20.17 37.33
C PHE A 61 -21.93 20.61 37.79
N ARG A 62 -22.72 19.66 38.32
CA ARG A 62 -23.88 20.01 39.15
C ARG A 62 -23.46 20.02 40.62
N GLU A 63 -23.31 21.22 41.18
CA GLU A 63 -23.24 21.40 42.63
C GLU A 63 -24.54 20.87 43.25
N PHE A 64 -24.40 19.95 44.21
CA PHE A 64 -25.43 19.77 45.22
C PHE A 64 -25.07 20.73 46.35
N GLU A 65 -25.80 21.83 46.43
CA GLU A 65 -25.71 22.80 47.51
C GLU A 65 -25.99 22.07 48.84
N ILE A 66 -24.97 21.97 49.69
CA ILE A 66 -25.17 21.62 51.09
C ILE A 66 -25.30 22.96 51.81
N GLU A 67 -26.52 23.36 52.16
CA GLU A 67 -26.77 24.45 53.10
C GLU A 67 -26.00 24.13 54.39
N SER A 68 -24.93 24.87 54.67
CA SER A 68 -24.26 24.84 55.97
C SER A 68 -24.37 26.22 56.62
N ASP A 69 -25.57 26.54 57.12
CA ASP A 69 -25.71 27.53 58.19
C ASP A 69 -25.10 26.93 59.46
N ARG A 70 -23.80 27.12 59.67
CA ARG A 70 -23.16 26.91 60.97
C ARG A 70 -22.48 28.19 61.41
N GLU A 71 -23.15 28.92 62.29
CA GLU A 71 -22.51 29.93 63.13
C GLU A 71 -21.57 29.23 64.13
N PHE A 72 -20.31 29.67 64.18
CA PHE A 72 -19.38 29.26 65.22
C PHE A 72 -19.31 30.37 66.27
N SER A 73 -19.98 30.18 67.41
CA SER A 73 -19.81 31.04 68.58
C SER A 73 -18.83 30.38 69.55
N PHE A 74 -17.75 31.08 69.91
CA PHE A 74 -16.83 30.64 70.96
C PHE A 74 -17.19 31.36 72.27
N GLU A 75 -17.60 30.62 73.30
CA GLU A 75 -17.71 31.16 74.66
C GLU A 75 -16.31 31.20 75.31
N THR A 76 -15.99 32.35 75.87
CA THR A 76 -14.69 32.74 76.40
C THR A 76 -14.27 31.98 77.67
N ALA A 77 -13.00 31.55 77.73
CA ALA A 77 -12.05 31.78 78.85
C ALA A 77 -10.80 30.86 78.84
N GLU A 78 -10.50 30.13 77.75
CA GLU A 78 -9.20 29.47 77.62
C GLU A 78 -8.34 30.16 76.56
N LYS A 79 -7.11 30.45 76.95
CA LYS A 79 -6.08 31.07 76.11
C LYS A 79 -5.75 30.09 74.98
N ILE A 80 -6.37 30.26 73.82
CA ILE A 80 -6.02 29.50 72.62
C ILE A 80 -4.61 29.92 72.21
N VAL A 81 -3.62 29.08 72.53
CA VAL A 81 -2.32 29.13 71.89
C VAL A 81 -2.54 28.51 70.52
N ILE A 82 -2.64 29.35 69.49
CA ILE A 82 -2.53 28.90 68.11
C ILE A 82 -1.06 28.47 67.94
N ASP A 83 -0.80 27.18 68.02
CA ASP A 83 0.49 26.63 67.60
C ASP A 83 0.55 26.80 66.08
N ASP A 84 1.52 27.58 65.60
CA ASP A 84 1.67 28.05 64.22
C ASP A 84 1.97 26.92 63.21
N ARG A 85 1.73 25.65 63.60
CA ARG A 85 2.08 24.44 62.86
C ARG A 85 0.89 23.71 62.23
N ASP A 86 -0.33 23.97 62.70
CA ASP A 86 -1.57 23.34 62.18
C ASP A 86 -2.61 24.42 61.80
N ASN A 87 -2.21 25.41 61.00
CA ASN A 87 -3.15 26.32 60.35
C ASN A 87 -3.88 25.59 59.20
N ASP A 88 -4.87 24.76 59.54
CA ASP A 88 -5.95 24.35 58.62
C ASP A 88 -6.85 25.57 58.35
N ILE A 89 -6.32 26.52 57.57
CA ILE A 89 -7.12 27.54 56.90
C ILE A 89 -8.02 26.80 55.90
N PRO A 90 -9.32 27.16 55.75
CA PRO A 90 -10.19 26.52 54.76
C PRO A 90 -9.53 26.56 53.39
N LEU A 91 -9.45 25.39 52.74
CA LEU A 91 -8.90 25.25 51.39
C LEU A 91 -9.52 26.32 50.48
N ASP A 92 -8.69 27.17 49.90
CA ASP A 92 -9.02 27.92 48.69
C ASP A 92 -9.73 26.96 47.71
N VAL A 93 -10.98 27.26 47.36
CA VAL A 93 -11.72 26.47 46.37
C VAL A 93 -11.27 26.92 44.99
N TYR A 94 -10.21 26.28 44.48
CA TYR A 94 -9.76 26.47 43.11
C TYR A 94 -10.72 25.77 42.14
N LYS A 95 -11.34 26.53 41.23
CA LYS A 95 -12.12 25.98 40.12
C LYS A 95 -11.25 25.98 38.87
N TYR A 96 -10.93 24.77 38.39
CA TYR A 96 -10.19 24.58 37.15
C TYR A 96 -11.18 24.29 36.02
N ASP A 97 -11.23 25.15 34.99
CA ASP A 97 -11.76 24.71 33.70
C ASP A 97 -10.62 23.97 32.98
N GLU A 98 -10.89 22.74 32.57
CA GLU A 98 -9.84 21.84 32.08
C GLU A 98 -9.18 22.35 30.78
N PRO A 99 -7.89 22.01 30.56
CA PRO A 99 -7.13 22.60 29.48
C PRO A 99 -7.62 22.14 28.10
N PHE A 100 -7.70 23.07 27.15
CA PHE A 100 -7.69 22.71 25.74
C PHE A 100 -6.28 22.20 25.40
N GLU A 101 -6.16 20.95 24.95
CA GLU A 101 -4.90 20.37 24.50
C GLU A 101 -4.96 20.08 23.01
N SER A 102 -4.02 20.64 22.28
CA SER A 102 -3.72 20.25 20.91
C SER A 102 -2.33 19.65 20.87
N SER A 103 -2.19 18.50 20.22
CA SER A 103 -0.89 17.89 19.99
C SER A 103 -0.72 17.50 18.53
N LEU A 104 0.52 17.62 18.10
CA LEU A 104 0.95 17.31 16.75
C LEU A 104 2.09 16.30 16.86
N GLU A 105 1.88 15.14 16.25
CA GLU A 105 2.81 14.03 16.27
C GLU A 105 3.34 13.77 14.85
N PHE A 106 4.67 13.63 14.77
CA PHE A 106 5.36 13.09 13.61
C PHE A 106 6.04 11.80 14.04
N SER A 107 5.75 10.69 13.37
CA SER A 107 6.39 9.42 13.66
C SER A 107 6.82 8.72 12.38
N ASP A 108 8.05 8.22 12.34
CA ASP A 108 8.51 7.24 11.37
C ASP A 108 8.98 5.95 12.09
N ASN A 109 9.60 5.02 11.35
CA ASN A 109 10.03 3.73 11.90
C ASN A 109 11.18 3.83 12.92
N SER A 110 11.77 5.00 13.13
CA SER A 110 12.98 5.19 13.95
C SER A 110 12.84 6.33 14.96
N TYR A 111 11.98 7.30 14.69
CA TYR A 111 11.81 8.51 15.48
C TYR A 111 10.33 8.85 15.68
N SER A 112 10.00 9.25 16.91
CA SER A 112 8.74 9.94 17.20
C SER A 112 9.02 11.32 17.76
N PHE A 113 8.26 12.29 17.28
CA PHE A 113 8.27 13.68 17.71
C PHE A 113 6.86 14.08 18.11
N LEU A 114 6.68 14.58 19.32
CA LEU A 114 5.41 15.15 19.78
C LEU A 114 5.62 16.59 20.24
N LEU A 115 4.86 17.49 19.64
CA LEU A 115 4.65 18.84 20.14
C LEU A 115 3.24 18.94 20.70
N SER A 116 3.09 19.25 21.98
CA SER A 116 1.76 19.50 22.57
C SER A 116 1.70 20.86 23.21
N ALA A 117 0.54 21.50 23.03
CA ALA A 117 0.18 22.81 23.53
C ALA A 117 -1.07 22.65 24.39
N LYS A 118 -0.95 22.91 25.69
CA LYS A 118 -2.09 22.96 26.61
C LYS A 118 -2.40 24.40 26.96
N LEU A 119 -3.64 24.83 26.74
CA LEU A 119 -4.18 26.11 27.18
C LEU A 119 -5.02 25.88 28.42
N PHE A 120 -4.54 26.35 29.57
CA PHE A 120 -5.32 26.31 30.81
C PHE A 120 -6.16 27.57 30.93
N HIS A 121 -7.40 27.41 31.41
CA HIS A 121 -8.26 28.50 31.86
C HIS A 121 -8.58 28.27 33.34
N GLU A 122 -7.94 29.04 34.22
CA GLU A 122 -8.14 28.92 35.66
C GLU A 122 -9.04 30.06 36.16
N LYS A 123 -10.12 29.72 36.87
CA LYS A 123 -10.96 30.67 37.62
C LYS A 123 -10.77 30.42 39.11
N ALA A 124 -9.98 31.26 39.76
CA ALA A 124 -9.77 31.16 41.21
C ALA A 124 -10.83 31.99 41.96
N ARG A 125 -11.39 31.43 43.04
CA ARG A 125 -12.15 32.16 44.05
C ARG A 125 -11.29 32.27 45.30
N ILE A 126 -10.94 33.50 45.68
CA ILE A 126 -10.17 33.74 46.90
C ILE A 126 -11.14 34.26 47.96
N GLU A 127 -11.23 33.55 49.07
CA GLU A 127 -12.01 34.00 50.23
C GLU A 127 -11.05 34.59 51.26
N SER A 128 -11.18 35.89 51.52
CA SER A 128 -10.41 36.56 52.55
C SER A 128 -11.24 36.67 53.83
N TRP A 129 -10.58 36.43 54.96
CA TRP A 129 -11.15 36.71 56.27
C TRP A 129 -10.61 38.04 56.77
N GLU A 130 -11.49 39.01 57.00
CA GLU A 130 -11.09 40.25 57.66
C GLU A 130 -11.42 40.18 59.15
N LEU A 131 -10.43 40.48 59.97
CA LEU A 131 -10.60 40.63 61.41
C LEU A 131 -11.31 41.97 61.68
N GLN A 132 -12.56 41.94 62.14
CA GLN A 132 -13.21 43.13 62.64
C GLN A 132 -13.01 43.24 64.15
N GLN A 133 -12.33 44.30 64.58
CA GLN A 133 -12.10 44.58 65.98
C GLN A 133 -13.34 45.26 66.58
N SER A 134 -14.11 44.54 67.40
CA SER A 134 -15.10 45.11 68.33
C SER A 134 -14.87 44.51 69.73
N ASP A 135 -15.73 44.85 70.71
CA ASP A 135 -15.67 44.35 72.09
C ASP A 135 -15.72 42.80 72.20
N SER A 136 -16.00 42.10 71.09
CA SER A 136 -15.77 40.67 70.87
C SER A 136 -15.05 40.45 69.53
N LEU A 137 -14.02 39.59 69.51
CA LEU A 137 -13.30 39.19 68.31
C LEU A 137 -14.19 38.25 67.47
N TYR A 138 -14.66 38.73 66.31
CA TYR A 138 -15.29 37.88 65.31
C TYR A 138 -14.64 38.07 63.95
N TYR A 139 -14.46 36.96 63.24
CA TYR A 139 -13.99 36.97 61.87
C TYR A 139 -15.19 37.18 60.95
N ARG A 140 -15.15 38.23 60.13
CA ARG A 140 -16.14 38.40 59.06
C ARG A 140 -15.55 37.83 57.79
N LEU A 141 -16.20 36.81 57.24
CA LEU A 141 -15.88 36.33 55.89
C LEU A 141 -16.27 37.45 54.91
N SER A 142 -15.29 38.16 54.36
CA SER A 142 -15.50 39.05 53.23
C SER A 142 -15.07 38.30 51.98
N SER A 143 -16.02 37.60 51.34
CA SER A 143 -15.77 36.98 50.04
C SER A 143 -15.59 38.08 49.01
N VAL A 144 -14.36 38.52 48.77
CA VAL A 144 -14.05 39.41 47.65
C VAL A 144 -14.05 38.54 46.40
N TYR A 145 -15.15 38.63 45.63
CA TYR A 145 -15.31 37.88 44.39
C TYR A 145 -14.37 38.46 43.32
N ASN A 146 -13.15 37.93 43.24
CA ASN A 146 -12.20 38.27 42.19
C ASN A 146 -12.07 37.07 41.26
N GLU A 147 -12.77 37.10 40.13
CA GLU A 147 -12.46 36.20 39.01
C GLU A 147 -11.18 36.69 38.33
N PHE A 148 -10.16 35.84 38.30
CA PHE A 148 -9.00 36.03 37.43
C PHE A 148 -9.07 34.98 36.34
N GLU A 149 -8.87 35.40 35.08
CA GLU A 149 -8.68 34.48 33.97
C GLU A 149 -7.17 34.35 33.71
N ASN A 150 -6.62 33.17 33.99
CA ASN A 150 -5.23 32.87 33.64
C ASN A 150 -5.20 31.95 32.44
N TYR A 151 -4.64 32.45 31.34
CA TYR A 151 -4.27 31.65 30.18
C TYR A 151 -2.80 31.25 30.30
N SER A 152 -2.53 29.94 30.34
CA SER A 152 -1.17 29.45 30.26
C SER A 152 -1.04 28.48 29.11
N LEU A 153 -0.05 28.73 28.23
CA LEU A 153 0.38 27.80 27.21
C LEU A 153 1.51 26.96 27.77
N VAL A 154 1.33 25.65 27.83
CA VAL A 154 2.38 24.69 28.19
C VAL A 154 2.78 23.92 26.94
N GLY A 155 4.03 24.10 26.52
CA GLY A 155 4.68 23.27 25.51
C GLY A 155 5.26 22.00 26.12
N ARG A 156 5.00 20.84 25.51
CA ARG A 156 5.77 19.61 25.73
C ARG A 156 6.40 19.17 24.42
N PHE A 157 7.71 18.89 24.50
CA PHE A 157 8.54 18.34 23.44
C PHE A 157 8.92 16.90 23.82
N TYR A 158 8.75 15.98 22.89
CA TYR A 158 9.15 14.59 23.03
C TYR A 158 9.95 14.17 21.80
N LEU A 159 11.11 13.54 22.02
CA LEU A 159 11.89 12.89 20.98
C LEU A 159 12.22 11.48 21.44
N GLU A 160 11.76 10.47 20.71
CA GLU A 160 12.06 9.07 20.97
C GLU A 160 12.89 8.49 19.83
N LYS A 161 13.86 7.62 20.16
CA LYS A 161 14.50 6.73 19.19
C LYS A 161 14.13 5.30 19.50
N GLN A 162 13.54 4.62 18.52
CA GLN A 162 13.13 3.22 18.66
C GLN A 162 14.25 2.28 18.18
N PHE A 163 14.50 1.25 18.98
CA PHE A 163 15.31 0.08 18.64
C PHE A 163 14.41 -1.15 18.72
N THR A 164 14.88 -2.29 18.20
CA THR A 164 14.08 -3.51 18.07
C THR A 164 13.36 -3.93 19.36
N ASN A 165 14.00 -3.74 20.53
CA ASN A 165 13.46 -4.18 21.82
C ASN A 165 13.43 -3.07 22.89
N PHE A 166 13.84 -1.84 22.56
CA PHE A 166 13.80 -0.75 23.53
C PHE A 166 13.70 0.61 22.85
N ALA A 167 13.22 1.61 23.57
CA ALA A 167 13.19 2.99 23.11
C ALA A 167 13.69 3.94 24.20
N VAL A 168 14.37 5.00 23.77
CA VAL A 168 14.88 6.05 24.67
C VAL A 168 14.27 7.37 24.25
N GLY A 169 13.63 8.04 25.20
CA GLY A 169 12.98 9.32 24.98
C GLY A 169 13.50 10.42 25.89
N LEU A 170 13.54 11.65 25.37
CA LEU A 170 13.68 12.86 26.15
C LEU A 170 12.37 13.65 26.09
N GLU A 171 11.82 13.97 27.26
CA GLU A 171 10.64 14.80 27.39
C GLU A 171 11.01 16.10 28.12
N TRP A 172 10.65 17.23 27.52
CA TRP A 172 10.74 18.54 28.15
C TRP A 172 9.34 19.15 28.22
N SER A 173 8.86 19.46 29.42
CA SER A 173 7.53 20.07 29.61
C SER A 173 7.56 21.37 30.42
N ASN A 174 6.45 22.11 30.41
CA ASN A 174 6.22 23.34 31.17
C ASN A 174 6.98 24.60 30.67
N ILE A 175 7.10 24.77 29.35
CA ILE A 175 7.56 26.05 28.75
C ILE A 175 6.39 27.05 28.80
N ARG A 176 6.46 28.06 29.67
CA ARG A 176 5.41 29.09 29.86
C ARG A 176 5.57 30.23 28.85
N LEU A 177 4.49 30.56 28.16
CA LEU A 177 4.24 31.87 27.56
C LEU A 177 2.99 32.44 28.25
N SER A 178 3.10 33.54 29.00
CA SER A 178 1.96 34.16 29.68
C SER A 178 1.87 35.65 29.43
N SER A 179 0.65 36.13 29.18
CA SER A 179 0.26 37.55 29.31
C SER A 179 -0.44 37.77 30.65
N PHE A 180 -0.04 38.80 31.40
CA PHE A 180 -0.71 39.21 32.64
C PHE A 180 -1.79 40.25 32.33
N ILE A 181 -2.99 40.09 32.92
CA ILE A 181 -4.02 41.15 32.99
C ILE A 181 -4.53 41.22 34.43
N ASN A 182 -3.71 41.73 35.37
CA ASN A 182 -4.13 42.57 36.51
C ASN A 182 -2.92 42.96 37.39
N ASP A 183 -2.65 44.24 37.59
CA ASP A 183 -1.46 44.72 38.32
C ASP A 183 -1.55 44.58 39.85
N ARG A 184 -2.72 44.21 40.41
CA ARG A 184 -2.95 44.26 41.88
C ARG A 184 -2.56 43.00 42.65
N PHE A 185 -2.41 41.84 42.01
CA PHE A 185 -1.99 40.60 42.69
C PHE A 185 -0.93 39.88 41.85
N LYS A 186 0.32 39.87 42.32
CA LYS A 186 1.41 39.10 41.71
C LYS A 186 1.34 37.65 42.17
N TYR A 187 0.50 36.85 41.53
CA TYR A 187 0.52 35.40 41.73
C TYR A 187 1.71 34.77 41.00
N HIS A 188 2.75 34.43 41.74
CA HIS A 188 3.92 33.73 41.22
C HIS A 188 3.73 32.21 41.33
N ARG A 189 3.00 31.62 40.37
CA ARG A 189 3.01 30.16 40.22
C ARG A 189 4.39 29.70 39.74
N LYS A 190 5.12 28.99 40.60
CA LYS A 190 6.39 28.34 40.22
C LYS A 190 6.04 27.13 39.37
N LEU A 191 6.05 27.29 38.04
CA LEU A 191 5.96 26.14 37.14
C LEU A 191 7.30 25.43 37.17
N GLU A 192 7.25 24.17 37.57
CA GLU A 192 8.43 23.34 37.71
C GLU A 192 8.81 22.81 36.32
N ARG A 193 10.02 23.18 35.88
CA ARG A 193 10.57 22.69 34.61
C ARG A 193 11.01 21.27 34.83
N THR A 194 10.37 20.35 34.13
CA THR A 194 10.67 18.92 34.21
C THR A 194 11.39 18.47 32.94
N ILE A 195 12.51 17.79 33.14
CA ILE A 195 13.19 17.02 32.11
C ILE A 195 13.02 15.56 32.51
N SER A 196 12.47 14.76 31.60
CA SER A 196 12.29 13.32 31.84
C SER A 196 13.08 12.50 30.83
N LEU A 197 13.75 11.47 31.34
CA LEU A 197 14.30 10.37 30.56
C LEU A 197 13.27 9.23 30.56
N LEU A 198 12.96 8.73 29.38
CA LEU A 198 12.02 7.63 29.16
C LEU A 198 12.79 6.43 28.63
N LEU A 199 12.61 5.27 29.27
CA LEU A 199 13.13 3.99 28.80
C LEU A 199 11.97 3.00 28.68
N ASN A 200 11.68 2.58 27.46
CA ASN A 200 10.66 1.58 27.16
C ASN A 200 11.37 0.29 26.75
N PHE A 201 11.01 -0.84 27.34
CA PHE A 201 11.51 -2.17 26.98
C PHE A 201 10.36 -3.03 26.49
N PHE A 202 10.57 -3.70 25.35
CA PHE A 202 9.58 -4.56 24.70
C PHE A 202 10.09 -6.00 24.66
N LEU A 203 9.34 -6.93 25.22
CA LEU A 203 9.65 -8.36 25.29
C LEU A 203 8.38 -9.16 24.95
N ALA A 204 8.18 -9.45 23.67
CA ALA A 204 6.99 -10.15 23.16
C ALA A 204 5.69 -9.47 23.63
N ASN A 205 5.01 -10.06 24.61
CA ASN A 205 3.75 -9.59 25.16
C ASN A 205 3.93 -8.65 26.37
N ASP A 206 5.16 -8.41 26.80
CA ASP A 206 5.51 -7.58 27.95
C ASP A 206 6.11 -6.26 27.52
N GLN A 207 5.66 -5.18 28.15
CA GLN A 207 6.23 -3.85 28.02
C GLN A 207 6.56 -3.28 29.41
N LEU A 208 7.80 -2.85 29.60
CA LEU A 208 8.24 -2.19 30.82
C LEU A 208 8.67 -0.76 30.47
N ASN A 209 7.94 0.23 30.98
CA ASN A 209 8.29 1.63 30.81
C ASN A 209 8.78 2.21 32.13
N SER A 210 9.92 2.89 32.09
CA SER A 210 10.42 3.69 33.20
C SER A 210 10.56 5.13 32.76
N ARG A 211 10.06 6.04 33.59
CA ARG A 211 10.22 7.49 33.43
C ARG A 211 10.99 8.01 34.63
N LEU A 212 12.17 8.57 34.37
CA LEU A 212 12.93 9.30 35.37
C LEU A 212 12.80 10.79 35.07
N ASN A 213 12.07 11.51 35.90
CA ASN A 213 11.98 12.96 35.83
C ASN A 213 12.77 13.57 37.00
N THR A 214 13.15 14.84 36.87
CA THR A 214 13.73 15.69 37.92
C THR A 214 13.04 15.64 39.29
N GLN A 215 11.80 15.17 39.39
CA GLN A 215 11.00 15.17 40.62
C GLN A 215 10.45 13.81 41.04
N ASN A 216 10.28 12.90 40.08
CA ASN A 216 9.65 11.62 40.31
C ASN A 216 10.25 10.52 39.42
N PHE A 217 10.18 9.31 39.93
CA PHE A 217 10.44 8.08 39.20
C PHE A 217 9.12 7.34 39.00
N GLU A 218 8.79 6.98 37.77
CA GLU A 218 7.63 6.16 37.43
C GLU A 218 8.12 4.86 36.80
N LEU A 219 7.58 3.74 37.27
CA LEU A 219 7.76 2.43 36.66
C LEU A 219 6.39 1.89 36.31
N SER A 220 6.20 1.49 35.06
CA SER A 220 4.98 0.84 34.59
C SER A 220 5.31 -0.45 33.86
N TYR A 221 4.52 -1.47 34.13
CA TYR A 221 4.59 -2.77 33.49
C TYR A 221 3.23 -3.07 32.86
N GLN A 222 3.24 -3.41 31.59
CA GLN A 222 2.09 -3.78 30.79
C GLN A 222 2.29 -5.21 30.27
N HIS A 223 1.32 -6.07 30.53
CA HIS A 223 1.30 -7.44 30.01
C HIS A 223 0.08 -7.65 29.13
N GLN A 224 0.30 -8.06 27.89
CA GLN A 224 -0.75 -8.48 26.96
C GLN A 224 -0.94 -10.00 27.06
N SER A 225 -2.15 -10.43 27.35
CA SER A 225 -2.38 -11.80 27.76
C SER A 225 -3.40 -12.52 26.89
N ASP A 226 -3.05 -13.74 26.47
CA ASP A 226 -3.83 -14.58 25.55
C ASP A 226 -4.80 -15.56 26.26
N TRP A 227 -4.80 -15.61 27.60
CA TRP A 227 -5.63 -16.55 28.37
C TRP A 227 -7.14 -16.24 28.28
N ILE A 228 -7.48 -15.03 27.84
CA ILE A 228 -8.82 -14.66 27.39
C ILE A 228 -8.74 -14.61 25.87
N LYS A 229 -9.70 -15.22 25.16
CA LYS A 229 -9.72 -15.39 23.69
C LYS A 229 -9.66 -14.09 22.86
N GLU A 230 -9.53 -12.94 23.49
CA GLU A 230 -9.38 -11.62 22.90
C GLU A 230 -8.41 -10.84 23.80
N ALA A 231 -7.37 -10.24 23.21
CA ALA A 231 -6.22 -9.72 23.94
C ALA A 231 -6.59 -8.73 25.05
N SER A 232 -6.39 -9.13 26.30
CA SER A 232 -6.57 -8.28 27.48
C SER A 232 -5.22 -7.79 27.99
N ALA A 233 -5.13 -6.50 28.33
CA ALA A 233 -3.92 -5.88 28.87
C ALA A 233 -4.05 -5.59 30.36
N ILE A 234 -3.00 -5.85 31.14
CA ILE A 234 -2.89 -5.45 32.54
C ILE A 234 -1.74 -4.46 32.67
N ASN A 235 -2.05 -3.25 33.14
CA ASN A 235 -1.10 -2.17 33.37
C ASN A 235 -0.94 -1.95 34.87
N LEU A 236 0.26 -2.18 35.39
CA LEU A 236 0.67 -1.86 36.75
C LEU A 236 1.58 -0.64 36.69
N SER A 237 1.28 0.43 37.41
CA SER A 237 2.16 1.60 37.51
C SER A 237 2.43 1.98 38.96
N VAL A 238 3.70 2.24 39.28
CA VAL A 238 4.16 2.76 40.57
C VAL A 238 4.91 4.06 40.31
N SER A 239 4.59 5.13 41.04
CA SER A 239 5.37 6.36 41.00
C SER A 239 5.86 6.78 42.38
N ARG A 240 7.06 7.35 42.43
CA ARG A 240 7.72 7.81 43.66
C ARG A 240 8.30 9.20 43.46
N GLY A 241 7.94 10.15 44.32
CA GLY A 241 8.61 11.44 44.44
C GLY A 241 9.92 11.33 45.23
N TYR A 242 10.89 12.20 44.94
CA TYR A 242 12.19 12.17 45.64
C TYR A 242 12.10 12.49 47.14
N GLU A 243 11.02 13.13 47.60
CA GLU A 243 10.81 13.48 49.01
C GLU A 243 10.16 12.35 49.84
N THR A 244 9.79 11.23 49.22
CA THR A 244 9.06 10.15 49.89
C THR A 244 9.85 8.83 49.91
N TYR A 245 9.60 8.02 50.95
CA TYR A 245 10.45 6.87 51.26
C TYR A 245 10.08 5.58 50.50
N ILE A 246 8.87 5.46 49.93
CA ILE A 246 8.41 4.19 49.32
C ILE A 246 7.75 4.41 47.94
N PHE A 247 6.50 4.87 47.85
CA PHE A 247 5.83 5.30 46.61
C PHE A 247 4.66 6.23 46.94
N ASP A 248 4.30 7.10 46.01
CA ASP A 248 3.20 8.09 46.18
C ASP A 248 1.96 7.69 45.39
N ARG A 249 2.11 6.76 44.44
CA ARG A 249 1.00 6.25 43.63
C ARG A 249 1.20 4.79 43.28
N LEU A 250 0.12 4.03 43.38
CA LEU A 250 -0.02 2.69 42.82
C LEU A 250 -1.30 2.69 41.95
N ALA A 251 -1.20 2.27 40.70
CA ALA A 251 -2.37 2.09 39.85
C ALA A 251 -2.33 0.75 39.13
N VAL A 252 -3.50 0.14 39.03
CA VAL A 252 -3.76 -1.08 38.26
C VAL A 252 -4.86 -0.78 37.27
N GLN A 253 -4.62 -1.05 35.99
CA GLN A 253 -5.61 -0.92 34.92
C GLN A 253 -5.71 -2.25 34.18
N MET A 254 -6.95 -2.65 33.87
CA MET A 254 -7.27 -3.85 33.10
C MET A 254 -8.10 -3.44 31.90
N GLU A 255 -7.79 -4.00 30.74
CA GLU A 255 -8.50 -3.72 29.49
C GLU A 255 -9.12 -4.99 28.95
N TYR A 256 -10.40 -4.93 28.63
CA TYR A 256 -11.18 -6.05 28.11
C TYR A 256 -11.80 -5.66 26.76
N PRO A 257 -11.38 -6.29 25.64
CA PRO A 257 -12.01 -6.05 24.36
C PRO A 257 -13.45 -6.56 24.32
N ILE A 258 -14.31 -5.86 23.60
CA ILE A 258 -15.69 -6.24 23.28
C ILE A 258 -15.91 -6.07 21.78
N THR A 259 -16.98 -6.65 21.23
CA THR A 259 -17.26 -6.63 19.78
C THR A 259 -17.27 -5.23 19.16
N ILE A 260 -17.63 -4.20 19.94
CA ILE A 260 -17.76 -2.82 19.49
C ILE A 260 -16.64 -1.90 20.01
N GLY A 261 -15.61 -2.40 20.70
CA GLY A 261 -14.52 -1.59 21.27
C GLY A 261 -13.85 -2.22 22.49
N THR A 262 -13.57 -1.47 23.56
CA THR A 262 -12.92 -1.98 24.78
C THR A 262 -13.55 -1.43 26.05
N ILE A 263 -13.49 -2.19 27.14
CA ILE A 263 -13.85 -1.77 28.50
C ILE A 263 -12.55 -1.68 29.29
N GLN A 264 -12.24 -0.52 29.84
CA GLN A 264 -11.10 -0.30 30.72
C GLN A 264 -11.59 -0.16 32.17
N LEU A 265 -11.03 -0.95 33.07
CA LEU A 265 -11.24 -0.84 34.51
C LEU A 265 -9.94 -0.36 35.14
N SER A 266 -9.97 0.69 35.96
CA SER A 266 -8.80 1.15 36.68
C SER A 266 -9.06 1.38 38.16
N ALA A 267 -8.07 0.98 38.95
CA ALA A 267 -7.98 1.18 40.39
C ALA A 267 -6.72 1.99 40.67
N LYS A 268 -6.85 3.13 41.35
CA LYS A 268 -5.74 4.03 41.66
C LYS A 268 -5.73 4.35 43.14
N TYR A 269 -4.57 4.16 43.74
CA TYR A 269 -4.20 4.62 45.06
C TYR A 269 -3.22 5.78 44.93
N VAL A 270 -3.48 6.87 45.65
CA VAL A 270 -2.58 8.02 45.77
C VAL A 270 -2.35 8.24 47.25
N GLU A 271 -1.13 8.55 47.69
CA GLU A 271 -0.86 9.03 49.03
C GLU A 271 -0.46 10.51 48.95
N THR A 272 -1.17 11.39 49.66
CA THR A 272 -0.88 12.84 49.67
C THR A 272 0.06 13.29 50.79
N GLY A 273 0.57 12.37 51.62
CA GLY A 273 1.46 12.67 52.74
C GLY A 273 2.73 11.81 52.76
N LYS A 274 3.70 12.13 53.64
CA LYS A 274 4.92 11.32 53.82
C LYS A 274 4.53 9.94 54.34
N PHE A 275 4.54 8.94 53.46
CA PHE A 275 4.29 7.56 53.82
C PHE A 275 5.50 7.01 54.60
N THR A 276 5.45 7.11 55.93
CA THR A 276 6.52 6.64 56.80
C THR A 276 6.49 5.12 56.92
N SER A 277 7.65 4.52 57.18
CA SER A 277 7.78 3.08 57.46
C SER A 277 6.91 2.62 58.64
N SER A 278 6.68 3.49 59.62
CA SER A 278 5.75 3.24 60.72
C SER A 278 4.30 3.10 60.25
N ARG A 279 3.83 3.97 59.34
CA ARG A 279 2.45 3.93 58.82
C ARG A 279 2.21 2.71 57.94
N PHE A 280 3.22 2.30 57.15
CA PHE A 280 3.16 1.06 56.37
C PHE A 280 3.08 -0.18 57.26
N ASN A 281 3.91 -0.28 58.29
CA ASN A 281 3.86 -1.39 59.24
C ASN A 281 2.51 -1.45 59.98
N SER A 282 1.96 -0.30 60.36
CA SER A 282 0.61 -0.23 60.95
C SER A 282 -0.47 -0.71 59.98
N TRP A 283 -0.39 -0.34 58.70
CA TRP A 283 -1.32 -0.83 57.66
C TRP A 283 -1.20 -2.34 57.42
N GLN A 284 0.03 -2.86 57.33
CA GLN A 284 0.28 -4.30 57.16
C GLN A 284 -0.29 -5.10 58.34
N GLN A 285 -0.27 -4.52 59.55
CA GLN A 285 -0.78 -5.16 60.77
C GLN A 285 -2.29 -4.96 60.98
N SER A 286 -2.92 -3.94 60.38
CA SER A 286 -4.31 -3.58 60.68
C SER A 286 -5.37 -4.47 60.03
N ASN A 287 -5.01 -5.41 59.15
CA ASN A 287 -5.96 -6.27 58.40
C ASN A 287 -7.07 -5.49 57.66
N THR A 288 -6.92 -4.18 57.53
CA THR A 288 -7.86 -3.26 56.89
C THR A 288 -7.84 -3.54 55.40
N SER A 289 -9.03 -3.72 54.81
CA SER A 289 -9.13 -3.95 53.37
C SER A 289 -8.61 -2.74 52.60
N ILE A 290 -8.02 -2.96 51.42
CA ILE A 290 -7.56 -1.88 50.51
C ILE A 290 -8.67 -0.84 50.22
N THR A 291 -9.94 -1.26 50.32
CA THR A 291 -11.12 -0.42 50.08
C THR A 291 -11.47 0.56 51.21
N GLU A 292 -10.81 0.43 52.37
CA GLU A 292 -10.99 1.32 53.53
C GLU A 292 -9.96 2.45 53.58
N LEU A 293 -9.00 2.48 52.66
CA LEU A 293 -8.04 3.57 52.57
C LEU A 293 -8.73 4.85 52.04
N PRO A 294 -8.46 6.03 52.63
CA PRO A 294 -9.16 7.28 52.31
C PRO A 294 -8.89 7.83 50.91
N GLN A 295 -7.96 7.24 50.13
CA GLN A 295 -7.46 7.80 48.87
C GLN A 295 -7.46 6.79 47.71
N PHE A 296 -8.49 5.93 47.65
CA PHE A 296 -8.70 4.98 46.56
C PHE A 296 -9.76 5.47 45.57
N SER A 297 -9.45 5.47 44.27
CA SER A 297 -10.41 5.73 43.20
C SER A 297 -10.57 4.51 42.28
N LEU A 298 -11.82 4.23 41.92
CA LEU A 298 -12.20 3.21 40.94
C LEU A 298 -12.85 3.91 39.75
N SER A 299 -12.43 3.60 38.53
CA SER A 299 -13.08 4.11 37.32
C SER A 299 -13.26 3.02 36.27
N ALA A 300 -14.29 3.17 35.45
CA ALA A 300 -14.57 2.34 34.30
C ALA A 300 -14.77 3.23 33.07
N ALA A 301 -14.10 2.92 31.97
CA ALA A 301 -14.26 3.60 30.69
C ALA A 301 -14.67 2.58 29.63
N ILE A 302 -15.50 2.99 28.66
CA ILE A 302 -15.86 2.19 27.49
C ILE A 302 -15.40 2.96 26.27
N GLN A 303 -14.49 2.37 25.51
CA GLN A 303 -14.12 2.81 24.18
C GLN A 303 -15.00 2.07 23.17
N ILE A 304 -15.59 2.79 22.22
CA ILE A 304 -16.34 2.20 21.10
C ILE A 304 -15.59 2.52 19.81
N ASP A 305 -15.07 1.48 19.15
CA ASP A 305 -14.41 1.61 17.86
C ASP A 305 -15.46 1.47 16.76
N LEU A 306 -15.91 2.60 16.20
CA LEU A 306 -16.76 2.61 15.02
C LEU A 306 -15.92 2.23 13.79
N LYS A 307 -15.68 0.93 13.59
CA LYS A 307 -15.07 0.45 12.35
C LYS A 307 -15.98 0.80 11.17
N PRO A 308 -15.43 1.33 10.06
CA PRO A 308 -16.22 1.54 8.86
C PRO A 308 -16.85 0.21 8.44
N LEU A 309 -18.16 0.23 8.15
CA LEU A 309 -18.91 -0.95 7.70
C LEU A 309 -18.09 -1.73 6.67
N ASP A 310 -17.80 -2.99 6.99
CA ASP A 310 -16.99 -3.91 6.18
C ASP A 310 -17.22 -3.71 4.67
N ASN A 311 -16.18 -3.32 3.94
CA ASN A 311 -16.20 -3.33 2.48
C ASN A 311 -16.31 -4.78 1.99
N LYS A 312 -17.53 -5.24 1.67
CA LYS A 312 -17.80 -6.60 1.21
C LYS A 312 -17.58 -6.81 -0.29
N VAL A 313 -16.49 -6.26 -0.83
CA VAL A 313 -16.04 -6.58 -2.18
C VAL A 313 -15.02 -7.69 -2.04
N GLU A 314 -15.29 -8.85 -2.60
CA GLU A 314 -14.40 -10.02 -2.58
C GLU A 314 -13.89 -10.29 -3.98
N LEU A 315 -12.57 -10.44 -4.12
CA LEU A 315 -11.95 -10.98 -5.32
C LEU A 315 -12.03 -12.51 -5.21
N LEU A 316 -12.78 -13.14 -6.11
CA LEU A 316 -12.94 -14.58 -6.13
C LEU A 316 -11.80 -15.27 -6.89
N SER A 317 -11.34 -14.66 -7.99
CA SER A 317 -10.20 -15.15 -8.75
C SER A 317 -9.50 -14.04 -9.54
N SER A 318 -8.20 -14.19 -9.73
CA SER A 318 -7.39 -13.36 -10.62
C SER A 318 -6.40 -14.22 -11.41
N ASN A 319 -6.57 -14.25 -12.73
CA ASN A 319 -5.79 -15.11 -13.61
C ASN A 319 -5.10 -14.28 -14.70
N LEU A 320 -3.79 -14.42 -14.80
CA LEU A 320 -3.03 -13.95 -15.95
C LEU A 320 -2.94 -15.05 -17.00
N ARG A 321 -3.22 -14.72 -18.26
CA ARG A 321 -3.06 -15.65 -19.37
C ARG A 321 -1.60 -15.98 -19.63
N ASN A 322 -0.74 -14.96 -19.61
CA ASN A 322 0.69 -15.06 -19.86
C ASN A 322 1.44 -14.28 -18.77
N THR A 323 2.60 -14.80 -18.36
CA THR A 323 3.53 -14.12 -17.46
C THR A 323 4.67 -13.42 -18.19
N ASP A 324 4.99 -13.91 -19.38
CA ASP A 324 6.02 -13.36 -20.26
C ASP A 324 5.37 -12.56 -21.37
N PHE A 325 5.79 -11.30 -21.50
CA PHE A 325 5.25 -10.34 -22.44
C PHE A 325 6.34 -9.87 -23.39
N PHE A 326 6.17 -10.18 -24.67
CA PHE A 326 7.09 -9.83 -25.73
C PHE A 326 6.74 -8.44 -26.25
N ILE A 327 7.64 -7.46 -26.10
CA ILE A 327 7.36 -6.06 -26.47
C ILE A 327 6.95 -5.91 -27.94
N THR A 328 7.49 -6.75 -28.82
CA THR A 328 7.17 -6.82 -30.26
C THR A 328 5.72 -7.20 -30.51
N MET A 329 5.10 -7.96 -29.59
CA MET A 329 3.69 -8.34 -29.63
C MET A 329 2.78 -7.31 -28.94
N LYS A 330 3.21 -6.07 -28.69
CA LYS A 330 2.40 -5.05 -27.99
C LYS A 330 0.99 -4.87 -28.56
N SER A 331 0.82 -4.88 -29.88
CA SER A 331 -0.50 -4.77 -30.51
C SER A 331 -1.39 -5.98 -30.22
N TYR A 332 -0.83 -7.19 -30.12
CA TYR A 332 -1.56 -8.38 -29.70
C TYR A 332 -2.21 -8.18 -28.33
N TYR A 333 -1.44 -7.72 -27.36
CA TYR A 333 -1.90 -7.55 -25.97
C TYR A 333 -2.91 -6.41 -25.77
N GLN A 334 -3.03 -5.50 -26.75
CA GLN A 334 -4.04 -4.44 -26.77
C GLN A 334 -5.42 -4.99 -27.16
N ASP A 335 -5.46 -5.94 -28.09
CA ASP A 335 -6.70 -6.49 -28.63
C ASP A 335 -7.12 -7.80 -27.95
N HIS A 336 -6.22 -8.43 -27.19
CA HIS A 336 -6.46 -9.70 -26.52
C HIS A 336 -6.33 -9.53 -24.99
N PRO A 337 -7.40 -9.78 -24.21
CA PRO A 337 -7.33 -9.70 -22.76
C PRO A 337 -6.32 -10.70 -22.19
N ASN A 338 -5.50 -10.24 -21.24
CA ASN A 338 -4.50 -11.09 -20.58
C ASN A 338 -4.67 -11.15 -19.06
N LEU A 339 -5.57 -10.36 -18.48
CA LEU A 339 -5.94 -10.43 -17.06
C LEU A 339 -7.45 -10.63 -16.93
N PHE A 340 -7.82 -11.71 -16.25
CA PHE A 340 -9.20 -12.11 -16.00
C PHE A 340 -9.46 -12.02 -14.50
N LEU A 341 -10.40 -11.16 -14.10
CA LEU A 341 -10.74 -10.90 -12.71
C LEU A 341 -12.21 -11.26 -12.46
N GLN A 342 -12.47 -11.95 -11.35
CA GLN A 342 -13.82 -12.26 -10.92
C GLN A 342 -14.10 -11.66 -9.54
N PHE A 343 -15.13 -10.83 -9.45
CA PHE A 343 -15.49 -10.12 -8.24
C PHE A 343 -16.90 -10.46 -7.77
N GLU A 344 -17.08 -10.52 -6.46
CA GLU A 344 -18.39 -10.47 -5.82
C GLU A 344 -18.49 -9.19 -4.97
N ASN A 345 -19.41 -8.31 -5.33
CA ASN A 345 -19.72 -7.13 -4.51
C ASN A 345 -21.02 -7.37 -3.74
N LYS A 346 -20.92 -7.66 -2.44
CA LYS A 346 -22.08 -7.85 -1.55
C LYS A 346 -22.60 -6.53 -0.96
N ASN A 347 -22.05 -5.40 -1.39
CA ASN A 347 -22.52 -4.08 -0.95
C ASN A 347 -23.72 -3.61 -1.76
N LYS A 348 -24.57 -2.80 -1.12
CA LYS A 348 -25.69 -2.10 -1.76
C LYS A 348 -25.25 -0.95 -2.68
N ARG A 349 -23.96 -0.65 -2.76
CA ARG A 349 -23.37 0.42 -3.57
C ARG A 349 -22.32 -0.15 -4.50
N LYS A 350 -22.10 0.52 -5.64
CA LYS A 350 -20.97 0.20 -6.53
C LYS A 350 -19.64 0.36 -5.81
N ALA A 351 -18.68 -0.48 -6.18
CA ALA A 351 -17.30 -0.38 -5.74
C ALA A 351 -16.42 0.12 -6.88
N GLU A 352 -15.41 0.90 -6.52
CA GLU A 352 -14.39 1.41 -7.44
C GLU A 352 -13.05 0.84 -6.98
N LEU A 353 -12.42 0.06 -7.85
CA LEU A 353 -11.15 -0.59 -7.63
C LEU A 353 -10.12 0.04 -8.56
N HIS A 354 -8.88 0.18 -8.10
CA HIS A 354 -7.80 0.75 -8.89
C HIS A 354 -6.81 -0.33 -9.25
N LEU A 355 -6.60 -0.51 -10.56
CA LEU A 355 -5.54 -1.33 -11.10
C LEU A 355 -4.33 -0.45 -11.35
N LYS A 356 -3.25 -0.69 -10.62
CA LYS A 356 -1.97 0.02 -10.76
C LYS A 356 -0.96 -0.93 -11.37
N ILE A 357 -0.36 -0.50 -12.47
CA ILE A 357 0.74 -1.21 -13.11
C ILE A 357 1.97 -0.33 -12.99
N TYR A 358 3.05 -0.87 -12.41
CA TYR A 358 4.29 -0.13 -12.24
C TYR A 358 5.51 -1.00 -12.49
N SER A 359 6.56 -0.37 -13.03
CA SER A 359 7.87 -0.98 -13.20
C SER A 359 8.58 -1.08 -11.85
N VAL A 360 9.06 -2.28 -11.49
CA VAL A 360 9.86 -2.47 -10.27
C VAL A 360 11.19 -1.73 -10.39
N LYS A 361 11.79 -1.65 -11.58
CA LYS A 361 13.08 -0.98 -11.79
C LYS A 361 12.98 0.54 -11.91
N ASN A 362 12.00 1.04 -12.68
CA ASN A 362 11.99 2.43 -13.12
C ASN A 362 10.99 3.33 -12.39
N SER A 363 10.13 2.79 -11.51
CA SER A 363 9.07 3.54 -10.82
C SER A 363 8.16 4.35 -11.76
N ILE A 364 8.13 4.00 -13.05
CA ILE A 364 7.25 4.58 -14.06
C ILE A 364 5.93 3.80 -13.99
N TYR A 365 4.82 4.53 -13.96
CA TYR A 365 3.47 4.01 -14.03
C TYR A 365 3.02 3.93 -15.48
N PRO A 366 3.13 2.78 -16.16
CA PRO A 366 2.56 2.64 -17.50
C PRO A 366 1.04 2.78 -17.50
N GLU A 367 0.32 2.46 -16.42
CA GLU A 367 -1.15 2.52 -16.39
C GLU A 367 -1.75 2.60 -14.97
N ASP A 368 -2.75 3.46 -14.80
CA ASP A 368 -3.69 3.48 -13.66
C ASP A 368 -5.11 3.45 -14.22
N LYS A 369 -5.87 2.40 -13.90
CA LYS A 369 -7.21 2.17 -14.43
C LYS A 369 -8.20 1.90 -13.31
N THR A 370 -9.27 2.68 -13.27
CA THR A 370 -10.40 2.44 -12.37
C THR A 370 -11.35 1.40 -12.97
N ILE A 371 -11.65 0.38 -12.17
CA ILE A 371 -12.59 -0.70 -12.45
C ILE A 371 -13.81 -0.49 -11.56
N THR A 372 -15.01 -0.45 -12.17
CA THR A 372 -16.25 -0.34 -11.41
C THR A 372 -16.93 -1.71 -11.30
N VAL A 373 -17.22 -2.15 -10.08
CA VAL A 373 -18.00 -3.36 -9.80
C VAL A 373 -19.39 -2.94 -9.33
N ALA A 374 -20.44 -3.41 -10.00
CA ALA A 374 -21.83 -3.05 -9.66
C ALA A 374 -22.22 -3.52 -8.24
N ALA A 375 -23.26 -2.92 -7.68
CA ALA A 375 -23.78 -3.31 -6.36
C ALA A 375 -24.47 -4.69 -6.43
N ASN A 376 -24.31 -5.51 -5.37
CA ASN A 376 -24.95 -6.83 -5.26
C ASN A 376 -24.75 -7.71 -6.51
N SER A 377 -23.56 -7.69 -7.10
CA SER A 377 -23.28 -8.38 -8.36
C SER A 377 -22.06 -9.28 -8.29
N LEU A 378 -22.13 -10.37 -9.03
CA LEU A 378 -20.98 -11.17 -9.46
C LEU A 378 -20.58 -10.67 -10.86
N GLN A 379 -19.35 -10.21 -11.04
CA GLN A 379 -18.89 -9.63 -12.29
C GLN A 379 -17.53 -10.21 -12.69
N GLU A 380 -17.42 -10.59 -13.97
CA GLU A 380 -16.16 -10.96 -14.60
C GLU A 380 -15.67 -9.77 -15.45
N ILE A 381 -14.37 -9.48 -15.35
CA ILE A 381 -13.75 -8.32 -15.98
C ILE A 381 -12.50 -8.78 -16.70
N GLU A 382 -12.50 -8.58 -18.00
CA GLU A 382 -11.40 -8.89 -18.89
C GLU A 382 -10.61 -7.61 -19.20
N LEU A 383 -9.31 -7.66 -19.01
CA LEU A 383 -8.42 -6.51 -19.18
C LEU A 383 -7.34 -6.82 -20.20
N SER A 384 -7.37 -6.06 -21.29
CA SER A 384 -6.26 -5.89 -22.22
C SER A 384 -5.32 -4.79 -21.74
N TRP A 385 -4.08 -4.84 -22.18
CA TRP A 385 -2.99 -4.01 -21.65
C TRP A 385 -2.67 -2.88 -22.61
N LEU A 386 -2.62 -1.64 -22.12
CA LEU A 386 -2.19 -0.49 -22.92
C LEU A 386 -0.78 -0.09 -22.49
N PHE A 387 0.24 -0.82 -22.99
CA PHE A 387 1.65 -0.47 -22.77
C PHE A 387 2.06 0.81 -23.52
N LYS A 388 1.42 1.96 -23.26
CA LYS A 388 1.60 3.19 -24.05
C LYS A 388 3.05 3.67 -24.07
N ASP A 389 3.77 3.54 -22.95
CA ASP A 389 5.07 4.19 -22.74
C ASP A 389 6.26 3.25 -22.44
N ILE A 390 6.12 1.94 -22.68
CA ILE A 390 7.27 1.03 -22.62
C ILE A 390 8.06 1.20 -23.91
N LYS A 391 8.99 2.16 -23.93
CA LYS A 391 9.85 2.40 -25.10
C LYS A 391 11.12 1.56 -25.10
N GLU A 392 11.62 1.15 -23.93
CA GLU A 392 12.93 0.50 -23.79
C GLU A 392 12.96 -0.39 -22.53
N ALA A 393 12.18 -1.47 -22.48
CA ALA A 393 12.25 -2.40 -21.34
C ALA A 393 13.42 -3.38 -21.52
N THR A 394 14.48 -3.16 -20.74
CA THR A 394 15.55 -4.13 -20.52
C THR A 394 15.11 -5.11 -19.41
N ASP A 395 14.62 -6.29 -19.82
CA ASP A 395 14.24 -7.42 -18.93
C ASP A 395 13.61 -6.94 -17.60
N ASP A 396 12.46 -6.30 -17.71
CA ASP A 396 11.81 -5.64 -16.56
C ASP A 396 10.72 -6.54 -15.97
N ILE A 397 10.44 -6.35 -14.69
CA ILE A 397 9.33 -6.99 -14.00
C ILE A 397 8.32 -5.91 -13.68
N LEU A 398 7.15 -5.97 -14.29
CA LEU A 398 6.02 -5.14 -13.91
C LEU A 398 5.28 -5.81 -12.76
N LYS A 399 4.91 -5.01 -11.77
CA LYS A 399 3.95 -5.37 -10.75
C LYS A 399 2.58 -4.82 -11.11
N VAL A 400 1.57 -5.64 -10.86
CA VAL A 400 0.17 -5.36 -11.17
C VAL A 400 -0.57 -5.51 -9.87
N GLU A 401 -0.98 -4.39 -9.30
CA GLU A 401 -1.68 -4.34 -8.04
C GLU A 401 -3.12 -3.92 -8.27
N LEU A 402 -4.03 -4.66 -7.65
CA LEU A 402 -5.44 -4.31 -7.60
C LEU A 402 -5.77 -3.87 -6.18
N ILE A 403 -6.13 -2.60 -6.02
CA ILE A 403 -6.33 -1.96 -4.72
C ILE A 403 -7.78 -1.46 -4.61
N ASP A 404 -8.43 -1.74 -3.48
CA ASP A 404 -9.65 -1.04 -3.08
C ASP A 404 -9.26 0.24 -2.34
N GLU A 405 -9.36 1.41 -2.99
CA GLU A 405 -8.89 2.68 -2.42
C GLU A 405 -9.61 3.06 -1.12
N LYS A 406 -10.88 2.70 -0.97
CA LYS A 406 -11.65 3.07 0.23
C LYS A 406 -11.16 2.34 1.47
N SER A 407 -10.72 1.08 1.31
CA SER A 407 -10.18 0.28 2.40
C SER A 407 -8.64 0.27 2.42
N ASN A 408 -8.00 0.86 1.41
CA ASN A 408 -6.57 0.73 1.13
C ASN A 408 -6.08 -0.73 1.15
N ARG A 409 -6.93 -1.66 0.71
CA ARG A 409 -6.66 -3.10 0.75
C ARG A 409 -6.18 -3.58 -0.61
N LEU A 410 -5.01 -4.22 -0.62
CA LEU A 410 -4.52 -4.98 -1.77
C LEU A 410 -5.34 -6.26 -1.94
N LEU A 411 -5.98 -6.41 -3.11
CA LEU A 411 -6.82 -7.56 -3.45
C LEU A 411 -6.04 -8.64 -4.21
N ALA A 412 -5.14 -8.22 -5.10
CA ALA A 412 -4.26 -9.12 -5.85
C ALA A 412 -2.95 -8.41 -6.24
N GLU A 413 -1.88 -9.19 -6.30
CA GLU A 413 -0.60 -8.80 -6.91
C GLU A 413 -0.24 -9.84 -7.99
N HIS A 414 0.12 -9.36 -9.18
CA HIS A 414 0.77 -10.19 -10.19
C HIS A 414 2.11 -9.60 -10.63
N LYS A 415 3.00 -10.47 -11.11
CA LYS A 415 4.29 -10.09 -11.69
C LYS A 415 4.32 -10.51 -13.15
N ILE A 416 4.70 -9.58 -14.02
CA ILE A 416 4.80 -9.78 -15.46
C ILE A 416 6.23 -9.49 -15.87
N LYS A 417 6.85 -10.41 -16.61
CA LYS A 417 8.16 -10.23 -17.20
C LYS A 417 8.02 -9.60 -18.58
N ILE A 418 8.66 -8.45 -18.79
CA ILE A 418 8.72 -7.78 -20.10
C ILE A 418 10.02 -8.20 -20.77
N LEU A 419 9.88 -8.90 -21.88
CA LEU A 419 11.00 -9.42 -22.66
C LEU A 419 11.47 -8.38 -23.69
N PRO A 420 12.79 -8.32 -23.98
CA PRO A 420 13.36 -7.42 -24.97
C PRO A 420 12.78 -7.59 -26.38
N GLU A 421 13.01 -6.60 -27.24
CA GLU A 421 12.44 -6.51 -28.59
C GLU A 421 12.75 -7.70 -29.50
N HIS A 422 13.95 -8.25 -29.43
CA HIS A 422 14.30 -9.38 -30.28
C HIS A 422 13.81 -10.72 -29.74
N PHE A 423 13.33 -10.80 -28.50
CA PHE A 423 12.92 -12.09 -27.94
C PHE A 423 11.62 -12.56 -28.58
N TRP A 424 11.57 -13.83 -28.95
CA TRP A 424 10.44 -14.45 -29.62
C TRP A 424 9.86 -15.60 -28.80
N ASP A 425 8.55 -15.85 -28.93
CA ASP A 425 7.79 -16.87 -28.18
C ASP A 425 7.83 -18.27 -28.82
N SER A 426 8.69 -18.45 -29.82
CA SER A 426 8.81 -19.65 -30.67
C SER A 426 7.50 -20.05 -31.38
N ASN A 427 6.52 -19.14 -31.46
CA ASN A 427 5.31 -19.34 -32.24
C ASN A 427 5.45 -18.67 -33.61
N VAL A 428 5.51 -19.46 -34.68
CA VAL A 428 5.70 -18.92 -36.04
C VAL A 428 4.63 -17.91 -36.45
N ARG A 429 3.43 -17.98 -35.87
CA ARG A 429 2.36 -17.00 -36.12
C ARG A 429 2.66 -15.61 -35.54
N SER A 430 3.51 -15.51 -34.52
CA SER A 430 3.93 -14.23 -33.92
C SER A 430 5.05 -13.56 -34.73
N LEU A 431 5.73 -14.27 -35.65
CA LEU A 431 6.73 -13.68 -36.55
C LEU A 431 6.15 -12.52 -37.39
N LYS A 432 4.82 -12.47 -37.60
CA LYS A 432 4.17 -11.33 -38.26
C LYS A 432 4.47 -9.98 -37.59
N TYR A 433 4.73 -9.96 -36.28
CA TYR A 433 5.04 -8.74 -35.53
C TYR A 433 6.44 -8.19 -35.87
N TYR A 434 7.32 -9.01 -36.46
CA TYR A 434 8.66 -8.62 -36.92
C TYR A 434 8.71 -8.16 -38.38
N LEU A 435 7.64 -8.34 -39.17
CA LEU A 435 7.68 -7.98 -40.59
C LEU A 435 7.72 -6.46 -40.84
N GLY A 436 7.36 -5.65 -39.83
CA GLY A 436 7.30 -4.20 -39.91
C GLY A 436 6.21 -3.68 -40.86
N THR A 437 5.54 -2.59 -40.49
CA THR A 437 4.46 -1.98 -41.31
C THR A 437 4.91 -0.78 -42.16
N LYS A 438 6.18 -0.36 -42.03
CA LYS A 438 6.72 0.82 -42.72
C LYS A 438 7.63 0.40 -43.88
N THR A 439 7.73 1.26 -44.90
CA THR A 439 8.72 1.10 -45.98
C THR A 439 10.11 1.01 -45.37
N THR A 440 10.71 -0.17 -45.48
CA THR A 440 12.00 -0.51 -44.88
C THR A 440 13.17 -0.19 -45.82
N GLU A 441 14.40 -0.18 -45.31
CA GLU A 441 15.60 -0.09 -46.15
C GLU A 441 15.66 -1.27 -47.13
N THR A 442 15.24 -2.45 -46.67
CA THR A 442 15.06 -3.66 -47.47
C THR A 442 14.12 -3.41 -48.65
N HIS A 443 12.93 -2.84 -48.42
CA HIS A 443 11.98 -2.56 -49.50
C HIS A 443 12.56 -1.57 -50.51
N ARG A 444 13.27 -0.54 -50.05
CA ARG A 444 13.89 0.47 -50.93
C ARG A 444 14.97 -0.16 -51.79
N PHE A 445 15.85 -0.97 -51.21
CA PHE A 445 16.89 -1.69 -51.92
C PHE A 445 16.28 -2.58 -53.00
N VAL A 446 15.34 -3.46 -52.62
CA VAL A 446 14.74 -4.43 -53.53
C VAL A 446 14.04 -3.74 -54.70
N ARG A 447 13.21 -2.71 -54.43
CA ARG A 447 12.52 -1.97 -55.49
C ARG A 447 13.48 -1.19 -56.41
N THR A 448 14.58 -0.67 -55.86
CA THR A 448 15.58 0.08 -56.64
C THR A 448 16.37 -0.86 -57.56
N GLU A 449 16.86 -1.98 -57.03
CA GLU A 449 17.67 -2.91 -57.80
C GLU A 449 16.83 -3.73 -58.79
N ILE A 450 15.62 -4.15 -58.43
CA ILE A 450 14.69 -4.79 -59.37
C ILE A 450 14.18 -3.80 -60.41
N GLY A 451 13.99 -2.53 -60.05
CA GLY A 451 13.65 -1.47 -61.01
C GLY A 451 14.68 -1.34 -62.15
N LYS A 452 15.94 -1.71 -61.90
CA LYS A 452 17.00 -1.74 -62.93
C LYS A 452 16.92 -2.97 -63.84
N LEU A 453 16.21 -4.03 -63.45
CA LEU A 453 16.07 -5.27 -64.23
C LEU A 453 15.04 -5.18 -65.38
N ASN A 454 14.39 -4.02 -65.60
CA ASN A 454 13.66 -3.67 -66.83
C ASN A 454 12.73 -4.74 -67.44
N LYS A 455 11.71 -5.18 -66.71
CA LYS A 455 10.28 -4.98 -67.02
C LYS A 455 9.45 -5.67 -65.94
N ALA A 456 8.41 -4.96 -65.52
CA ALA A 456 7.35 -5.48 -64.68
C ALA A 456 6.74 -6.71 -65.35
N ALA A 457 6.51 -7.76 -64.55
CA ALA A 457 5.83 -8.98 -64.97
C ALA A 457 4.56 -8.62 -65.77
N ASP A 458 4.64 -8.70 -67.11
CA ASP A 458 3.47 -8.59 -67.97
C ASP A 458 2.57 -9.78 -67.65
N PRO A 459 1.27 -9.60 -67.40
CA PRO A 459 0.35 -10.73 -67.24
C PRO A 459 0.39 -11.73 -68.42
N ASN A 460 0.83 -11.27 -69.60
CA ASN A 460 1.04 -12.07 -70.81
C ASN A 460 2.42 -12.73 -70.90
N GLU A 461 3.31 -12.54 -69.93
CA GLU A 461 4.58 -13.25 -69.87
C GLU A 461 4.35 -14.76 -69.83
N SER A 462 5.20 -15.48 -70.56
CA SER A 462 5.24 -16.93 -70.52
C SER A 462 5.55 -17.42 -69.11
N ASN A 463 5.10 -18.63 -68.78
CA ASN A 463 5.37 -19.22 -67.46
C ASN A 463 6.88 -19.38 -67.18
N ILE A 464 7.69 -19.55 -68.22
CA ILE A 464 9.15 -19.59 -68.13
C ILE A 464 9.70 -18.21 -67.73
N GLU A 465 9.19 -17.12 -68.31
CA GLU A 465 9.59 -15.76 -67.94
C GLU A 465 9.21 -15.44 -66.49
N LYS A 466 8.01 -15.82 -66.04
CA LYS A 466 7.59 -15.66 -64.64
C LYS A 466 8.53 -16.38 -63.67
N LEU A 467 8.93 -17.61 -64.00
CA LEU A 467 9.87 -18.37 -63.17
C LEU A 467 11.28 -17.76 -63.22
N ASN A 468 11.76 -17.35 -64.38
CA ASN A 468 13.06 -16.70 -64.53
C ASN A 468 13.12 -15.36 -63.78
N TYR A 469 12.02 -14.59 -63.80
CA TYR A 469 11.88 -13.39 -62.99
C TYR A 469 12.06 -13.71 -61.50
N LEU A 470 11.35 -14.71 -60.99
CA LEU A 470 11.48 -15.13 -59.60
C LEU A 470 12.92 -15.59 -59.27
N LYS A 471 13.56 -16.38 -60.14
CA LYS A 471 14.96 -16.80 -59.99
C LYS A 471 15.91 -15.60 -59.88
N ASN A 472 15.75 -14.62 -60.77
CA ASN A 472 16.58 -13.41 -60.78
C ASN A 472 16.37 -12.56 -59.52
N VAL A 473 15.12 -12.42 -59.06
CA VAL A 473 14.79 -11.73 -57.81
C VAL A 473 15.46 -12.42 -56.63
N LEU A 474 15.30 -13.74 -56.50
CA LEU A 474 15.87 -14.52 -55.39
C LEU A 474 17.39 -14.44 -55.38
N GLN A 475 18.04 -14.57 -56.53
CA GLN A 475 19.49 -14.44 -56.67
C GLN A 475 20.00 -13.06 -56.24
N LEU A 476 19.25 -12.00 -56.57
CA LEU A 476 19.61 -10.64 -56.19
C LEU A 476 19.51 -10.44 -54.68
N ILE A 477 18.40 -10.87 -54.07
CA ILE A 477 18.15 -10.63 -52.64
C ILE A 477 18.95 -11.56 -51.72
N SER A 478 19.35 -12.75 -52.18
CA SER A 478 20.21 -13.66 -51.42
C SER A 478 21.70 -13.35 -51.54
N LYS A 479 22.09 -12.46 -52.46
CA LYS A 479 23.50 -12.16 -52.72
C LYS A 479 24.20 -11.60 -51.49
N GLY A 480 25.21 -12.34 -51.01
CA GLY A 480 26.05 -11.94 -49.88
C GLY A 480 25.42 -12.16 -48.51
N ILE A 481 24.22 -12.74 -48.44
CA ILE A 481 23.58 -13.15 -47.19
C ILE A 481 24.14 -14.50 -46.75
N ARG A 482 24.42 -14.67 -45.45
CA ARG A 482 24.98 -15.91 -44.88
C ARG A 482 24.08 -16.48 -43.79
N PHE A 483 23.89 -17.79 -43.80
CA PHE A 483 23.27 -18.48 -42.68
C PHE A 483 24.23 -18.56 -41.50
N ILE A 484 23.77 -18.13 -40.32
CA ILE A 484 24.48 -18.25 -39.05
C ILE A 484 23.46 -18.69 -38.02
N ARG A 485 23.71 -19.82 -37.36
CA ARG A 485 22.87 -20.25 -36.23
C ARG A 485 23.10 -19.33 -35.04
N ASP A 486 22.03 -19.02 -34.34
CA ASP A 486 22.10 -18.35 -33.06
C ASP A 486 22.99 -19.12 -32.06
N PRO A 487 23.79 -18.41 -31.25
CA PRO A 487 24.46 -19.04 -30.12
C PRO A 487 23.38 -19.60 -29.19
N ILE A 488 23.59 -20.82 -28.67
CA ILE A 488 22.67 -21.43 -27.70
C ILE A 488 22.53 -20.48 -26.51
N ASN A 489 21.38 -19.82 -26.41
CA ASN A 489 21.15 -18.78 -25.43
C ASN A 489 20.84 -19.41 -24.07
N THR A 490 21.42 -18.88 -22.99
CA THR A 490 21.22 -19.40 -21.62
C THR A 490 19.82 -19.11 -21.06
N ASN A 491 19.06 -18.23 -21.74
CA ASN A 491 17.81 -17.67 -21.23
C ASN A 491 16.54 -18.35 -21.78
N ASN A 492 16.66 -19.48 -22.48
CA ASN A 492 15.55 -20.27 -23.06
C ASN A 492 14.66 -19.54 -24.10
N TYR A 493 15.01 -18.32 -24.51
CA TYR A 493 14.31 -17.58 -25.57
C TYR A 493 15.21 -17.41 -26.79
N GLU A 494 14.62 -17.62 -27.97
CA GLU A 494 15.24 -17.34 -29.27
C GLU A 494 15.15 -15.85 -29.59
N SER A 495 16.13 -15.36 -30.35
CA SER A 495 16.20 -13.97 -30.77
C SER A 495 15.88 -13.86 -32.25
N VAL A 496 15.06 -12.90 -32.64
CA VAL A 496 14.65 -12.68 -34.03
C VAL A 496 14.98 -11.25 -34.43
N GLN A 497 15.68 -11.14 -35.55
CA GLN A 497 16.04 -9.89 -36.20
C GLN A 497 14.89 -9.39 -37.08
N TYR A 498 14.73 -8.08 -37.14
CA TYR A 498 13.88 -7.46 -38.14
C TYR A 498 14.50 -7.59 -39.55
N PRO A 499 13.70 -7.59 -40.62
CA PRO A 499 14.19 -7.70 -42.00
C PRO A 499 15.34 -6.73 -42.35
N ASP A 500 15.29 -5.50 -41.85
CA ASP A 500 16.34 -4.50 -42.08
C ASP A 500 17.64 -4.82 -41.35
N GLU A 501 17.55 -5.42 -40.17
CA GLU A 501 18.72 -5.83 -39.39
C GLU A 501 19.44 -6.98 -40.10
N THR A 502 18.68 -8.00 -40.53
CA THR A 502 19.21 -9.11 -41.34
C THR A 502 19.81 -8.60 -42.66
N PHE A 503 19.15 -7.64 -43.32
CA PHE A 503 19.64 -7.04 -44.57
C PHE A 503 20.96 -6.27 -44.36
N LEU A 504 21.10 -5.52 -43.27
CA LEU A 504 22.29 -4.74 -42.95
C LEU A 504 23.44 -5.63 -42.47
N ALA A 505 23.14 -6.61 -41.61
CA ALA A 505 24.10 -7.56 -41.07
C ALA A 505 24.60 -8.56 -42.12
N LYS A 506 23.81 -8.78 -43.18
CA LYS A 506 24.06 -9.79 -44.23
C LYS A 506 24.17 -11.21 -43.68
N GLN A 507 23.47 -11.48 -42.58
CA GLN A 507 23.46 -12.80 -41.94
C GLN A 507 22.25 -12.96 -41.00
N GLY A 508 21.87 -14.21 -40.74
CA GLY A 508 20.81 -14.58 -39.81
C GLY A 508 20.58 -16.10 -39.78
N ASP A 509 19.75 -16.58 -38.86
CA ASP A 509 19.32 -17.97 -38.77
C ASP A 509 18.08 -18.27 -39.65
N CYS A 510 17.33 -19.36 -39.41
CA CYS A 510 16.21 -19.71 -40.27
C CYS A 510 15.03 -18.73 -40.13
N GLU A 511 14.80 -18.18 -38.94
CA GLU A 511 13.77 -17.20 -38.60
C GLU A 511 14.08 -15.85 -39.25
N ASP A 512 15.29 -15.34 -39.01
CA ASP A 512 15.79 -14.07 -39.54
C ASP A 512 15.73 -14.04 -41.07
N LEU A 513 16.27 -15.08 -41.71
CA LEU A 513 16.31 -15.18 -43.16
C LEU A 513 14.91 -15.32 -43.75
N SER A 514 14.03 -16.08 -43.10
CA SER A 514 12.63 -16.18 -43.53
C SER A 514 11.95 -14.81 -43.53
N LEU A 515 12.08 -14.04 -42.45
CA LEU A 515 11.50 -12.70 -42.35
C LEU A 515 12.05 -11.74 -43.40
N TYR A 516 13.37 -11.73 -43.61
CA TYR A 516 14.01 -10.93 -44.64
C TYR A 516 13.48 -11.26 -46.04
N TYR A 517 13.49 -12.54 -46.43
CA TYR A 517 13.02 -12.95 -47.76
C TYR A 517 11.53 -12.71 -47.94
N LEU A 518 10.69 -12.96 -46.91
CA LEU A 518 9.27 -12.65 -46.94
C LEU A 518 9.05 -11.15 -47.18
N SER A 519 9.72 -10.29 -46.42
CA SER A 519 9.59 -8.84 -46.52
C SER A 519 10.05 -8.33 -47.90
N ALA A 520 11.18 -8.83 -48.39
CA ALA A 520 11.71 -8.49 -49.72
C ALA A 520 10.75 -8.88 -50.86
N LEU A 521 10.29 -10.13 -50.89
CA LEU A 521 9.39 -10.65 -51.93
C LEU A 521 8.02 -9.96 -51.89
N ARG A 522 7.46 -9.74 -50.70
CA ARG A 522 6.17 -9.03 -50.54
C ARG A 522 6.24 -7.58 -50.98
N SER A 523 7.40 -6.92 -50.81
CA SER A 523 7.60 -5.55 -51.30
C SER A 523 7.44 -5.41 -52.82
N LEU A 524 7.61 -6.52 -53.56
CA LEU A 524 7.41 -6.67 -55.01
C LEU A 524 6.02 -7.19 -55.38
N GLY A 525 5.15 -7.46 -54.40
CA GLY A 525 3.82 -8.05 -54.63
C GLY A 525 3.84 -9.56 -54.88
N ILE A 526 4.96 -10.23 -54.61
CA ILE A 526 5.06 -11.69 -54.65
C ILE A 526 4.49 -12.23 -53.33
N GLU A 527 3.51 -13.12 -53.43
CA GLU A 527 2.87 -13.70 -52.26
C GLU A 527 3.74 -14.80 -51.67
N THR A 528 3.78 -14.81 -50.34
CA THR A 528 4.64 -15.70 -49.58
C THR A 528 3.96 -16.18 -48.30
N ALA A 529 4.28 -17.40 -47.91
CA ALA A 529 3.89 -18.02 -46.65
C ALA A 529 5.12 -18.68 -45.99
N ILE A 530 5.01 -19.05 -44.72
CA ILE A 530 6.01 -19.85 -44.01
C ILE A 530 5.55 -21.30 -43.99
N ILE A 531 6.49 -22.22 -44.14
CA ILE A 531 6.31 -23.64 -43.84
C ILE A 531 7.02 -23.90 -42.51
N ASP A 532 6.23 -24.18 -41.48
CA ASP A 532 6.69 -24.47 -40.14
C ASP A 532 6.80 -25.99 -39.95
N TYR A 533 8.02 -26.47 -39.75
CA TYR A 533 8.31 -27.85 -39.39
C TYR A 533 8.50 -27.93 -37.88
N LYS A 534 7.50 -28.46 -37.18
CA LYS A 534 7.51 -28.55 -35.72
C LYS A 534 8.61 -29.50 -35.23
N PRO A 535 9.26 -29.19 -34.09
CA PRO A 535 10.24 -30.09 -33.49
C PRO A 535 9.59 -31.44 -33.14
N SER A 536 10.39 -32.49 -33.21
CA SER A 536 10.01 -33.84 -32.82
C SER A 536 11.08 -34.45 -31.90
N ALA A 537 10.87 -35.65 -31.38
CA ALA A 537 11.88 -36.36 -30.60
C ALA A 537 13.21 -36.58 -31.37
N GLU A 538 13.17 -36.53 -32.71
CA GLU A 538 14.29 -36.82 -33.59
C GLU A 538 14.76 -35.61 -34.42
N SER A 539 14.07 -34.46 -34.33
CA SER A 539 14.37 -33.28 -35.16
C SER A 539 14.15 -31.97 -34.41
N ILE A 540 15.05 -31.01 -34.64
CA ILE A 540 14.82 -29.61 -34.24
C ILE A 540 13.75 -28.98 -35.15
N GLY A 541 13.10 -27.92 -34.66
CA GLY A 541 12.20 -27.11 -35.49
C GLY A 541 12.96 -26.48 -36.66
N HIS A 542 12.26 -26.21 -37.76
CA HIS A 542 12.86 -25.57 -38.94
C HIS A 542 11.82 -24.75 -39.70
N LEU A 543 12.25 -23.68 -40.38
CA LEU A 543 11.40 -22.86 -41.24
C LEU A 543 11.87 -22.88 -42.70
N SER A 544 10.93 -23.05 -43.61
CA SER A 544 11.12 -22.75 -45.03
C SER A 544 10.10 -21.72 -45.47
N ILE A 545 10.29 -21.12 -46.64
CA ILE A 545 9.30 -20.19 -47.21
C ILE A 545 8.59 -20.85 -48.38
N LEU A 546 7.35 -20.46 -48.62
CA LEU A 546 6.56 -20.88 -49.76
C LEU A 546 6.25 -19.64 -50.60
N VAL A 547 6.55 -19.70 -51.91
CA VAL A 547 6.47 -18.54 -52.79
C VAL A 547 5.52 -18.80 -53.95
N ASN A 548 4.60 -17.87 -54.21
CA ASN A 548 3.71 -17.95 -55.36
C ASN A 548 4.46 -17.61 -56.66
N THR A 549 4.45 -18.54 -57.61
CA THR A 549 5.08 -18.36 -58.93
C THR A 549 4.22 -17.57 -59.91
N LYS A 550 2.92 -17.35 -59.61
CA LYS A 550 1.90 -16.80 -60.52
C LYS A 550 1.67 -17.64 -61.79
N ILE A 551 2.12 -18.89 -61.79
CA ILE A 551 1.86 -19.87 -62.85
C ILE A 551 0.52 -20.58 -62.53
N PRO A 552 -0.43 -20.70 -63.47
CA PRO A 552 -1.70 -21.39 -63.23
C PRO A 552 -1.54 -22.89 -62.89
N ALA A 553 -2.44 -23.43 -62.09
CA ALA A 553 -2.42 -24.79 -61.51
C ALA A 553 -2.42 -26.00 -62.48
N GLY A 554 -2.40 -25.78 -63.79
CA GLY A 554 -2.28 -26.84 -64.81
C GLY A 554 -1.11 -26.63 -65.77
N SER A 555 -0.24 -25.65 -65.50
CA SER A 555 0.83 -25.23 -66.39
C SER A 555 2.21 -25.56 -65.83
N TYR A 556 2.36 -26.78 -65.31
CA TYR A 556 3.64 -27.32 -64.84
C TYR A 556 4.73 -27.18 -65.91
N LEU A 557 5.93 -26.82 -65.47
CA LEU A 557 7.10 -26.69 -66.34
C LEU A 557 7.89 -27.99 -66.27
N THR A 558 7.70 -28.84 -67.28
CA THR A 558 8.30 -30.18 -67.35
C THR A 558 9.79 -30.13 -67.04
N GLY A 559 10.22 -30.90 -66.03
CA GLY A 559 11.62 -30.99 -65.59
C GLY A 559 12.06 -29.95 -64.56
N GLU A 560 11.30 -28.86 -64.35
CA GLU A 560 11.58 -27.88 -63.29
C GLU A 560 10.52 -27.93 -62.19
N ILE A 561 9.26 -27.68 -62.52
CA ILE A 561 8.15 -27.61 -61.55
C ILE A 561 7.09 -28.65 -61.90
N ASN A 562 6.77 -29.53 -60.95
CA ASN A 562 5.80 -30.62 -61.07
C ASN A 562 5.00 -30.79 -59.76
N GLU A 563 4.06 -31.73 -59.76
CA GLU A 563 3.15 -32.01 -58.65
C GLU A 563 3.82 -32.55 -57.38
N PHE A 564 5.05 -33.07 -57.47
CA PHE A 564 5.80 -33.63 -56.34
C PHE A 564 6.70 -32.60 -55.66
N ASN A 565 7.06 -31.51 -56.36
CA ASN A 565 7.96 -30.48 -55.85
C ASN A 565 7.29 -29.11 -55.68
N SER A 566 5.97 -29.02 -55.83
CA SER A 566 5.21 -27.78 -55.71
C SER A 566 3.83 -28.01 -55.10
N LEU A 567 3.14 -26.92 -54.76
CA LEU A 567 1.79 -26.92 -54.22
C LEU A 567 0.86 -26.09 -55.11
N VAL A 568 -0.42 -26.45 -55.14
CA VAL A 568 -1.47 -25.62 -55.74
C VAL A 568 -2.26 -24.94 -54.64
N ARG A 569 -2.32 -23.60 -54.68
CA ARG A 569 -3.07 -22.78 -53.70
C ARG A 569 -3.68 -21.55 -54.41
N PRO A 570 -4.81 -21.02 -53.91
CA PRO A 570 -5.36 -19.78 -54.41
C PRO A 570 -4.41 -18.61 -54.13
N ASP A 571 -4.29 -17.70 -55.08
CA ASP A 571 -3.68 -16.38 -54.89
C ASP A 571 -4.68 -15.36 -54.30
N ARG A 572 -4.28 -14.10 -54.11
CA ARG A 572 -5.13 -13.00 -53.60
C ARG A 572 -6.34 -12.69 -54.48
N PHE A 573 -6.33 -13.15 -55.73
CA PHE A 573 -7.46 -13.03 -56.66
C PHE A 573 -8.27 -14.33 -56.73
N ASN A 574 -8.03 -15.25 -55.80
CA ASN A 574 -8.65 -16.57 -55.70
C ASN A 574 -8.38 -17.47 -56.92
N GLN A 575 -7.29 -17.21 -57.66
CA GLN A 575 -6.88 -18.04 -58.79
C GLN A 575 -5.94 -19.14 -58.31
N GLN A 576 -6.18 -20.38 -58.74
CA GLN A 576 -5.31 -21.51 -58.40
C GLN A 576 -3.97 -21.36 -59.12
N THR A 577 -2.91 -21.11 -58.36
CA THR A 577 -1.54 -20.97 -58.87
C THR A 577 -0.61 -21.99 -58.24
N ILE A 578 0.55 -22.18 -58.87
CA ILE A 578 1.63 -23.02 -58.37
C ILE A 578 2.48 -22.23 -57.39
N TRP A 579 2.73 -22.81 -56.23
CA TRP A 579 3.59 -22.29 -55.18
C TRP A 579 4.76 -23.26 -54.97
N ILE A 580 5.96 -22.71 -54.81
CA ILE A 580 7.18 -23.50 -54.64
C ILE A 580 7.80 -23.26 -53.26
N PRO A 581 8.22 -24.32 -52.55
CA PRO A 581 8.94 -24.18 -51.29
C PRO A 581 10.41 -23.81 -51.55
N LEU A 582 11.01 -22.99 -50.69
CA LEU A 582 12.41 -22.60 -50.78
C LEU A 582 13.07 -22.72 -49.41
N GLU A 583 14.26 -23.32 -49.41
CA GLU A 583 15.10 -23.45 -48.22
C GLU A 583 15.91 -22.17 -48.03
N VAL A 584 15.53 -21.37 -47.04
CA VAL A 584 16.11 -20.04 -46.83
C VAL A 584 17.58 -20.09 -46.45
N THR A 585 18.00 -21.16 -45.76
CA THR A 585 19.39 -21.35 -45.33
C THR A 585 20.32 -21.68 -46.50
N ASN A 586 19.78 -22.05 -47.67
CA ASN A 586 20.53 -22.44 -48.86
C ASN A 586 20.26 -21.54 -50.08
N LEU A 587 19.50 -20.45 -49.91
CA LEU A 587 19.22 -19.51 -51.01
C LEU A 587 20.49 -18.81 -51.55
N SER A 588 21.54 -18.69 -50.74
CA SER A 588 22.86 -18.19 -51.16
C SER A 588 23.58 -19.14 -52.11
N ASP A 589 23.29 -20.44 -52.03
CA ASP A 589 23.91 -21.49 -52.85
C ASP A 589 23.24 -21.59 -54.24
N GLY A 590 22.09 -20.94 -54.39
CA GLY A 590 21.36 -20.80 -55.64
C GLY A 590 19.93 -21.33 -55.56
N PHE A 591 19.11 -20.87 -56.52
CA PHE A 591 17.69 -21.23 -56.59
C PHE A 591 17.46 -22.75 -56.63
N GLN A 592 18.20 -23.47 -57.48
CA GLN A 592 17.94 -24.88 -57.71
C GLN A 592 18.19 -25.74 -56.47
N GLU A 593 19.25 -25.43 -55.71
CA GLU A 593 19.58 -26.14 -54.48
C GLU A 593 18.52 -25.89 -53.42
N SER A 594 18.23 -24.60 -53.17
CA SER A 594 17.20 -24.18 -52.21
C SER A 594 15.82 -24.78 -52.51
N PHE A 595 15.42 -24.77 -53.77
CA PHE A 595 14.15 -25.36 -54.22
C PHE A 595 14.14 -26.88 -54.06
N SER A 596 15.19 -27.57 -54.51
CA SER A 596 15.25 -29.04 -54.45
C SER A 596 15.25 -29.54 -53.01
N MET A 597 15.99 -28.88 -52.11
CA MET A 597 16.04 -29.21 -50.69
C MET A 597 14.68 -29.02 -50.01
N ALA A 598 14.06 -27.85 -50.18
CA ALA A 598 12.77 -27.57 -49.54
C ALA A 598 11.63 -28.40 -50.13
N ALA A 599 11.63 -28.64 -51.45
CA ALA A 599 10.64 -29.51 -52.08
C ALA A 599 10.73 -30.95 -51.55
N ASN A 600 11.94 -31.51 -51.48
CA ASN A 600 12.16 -32.85 -50.94
C ASN A 600 11.75 -32.93 -49.46
N ARG A 601 12.13 -31.93 -48.65
CA ARG A 601 11.73 -31.86 -47.23
C ARG A 601 10.22 -31.78 -47.06
N PHE A 602 9.56 -30.88 -47.79
CA PHE A 602 8.12 -30.71 -47.74
C PHE A 602 7.40 -31.99 -48.18
N TYR A 603 7.81 -32.61 -49.28
CA TYR A 603 7.23 -33.86 -49.75
C TYR A 603 7.42 -34.99 -48.73
N LYS A 604 8.64 -35.17 -48.21
CA LYS A 604 8.94 -36.20 -47.22
C LYS A 604 8.15 -36.00 -45.92
N GLN A 605 8.31 -34.84 -45.27
CA GLN A 605 7.75 -34.60 -43.93
C GLN A 605 6.27 -34.23 -43.97
N GLY A 606 5.86 -33.39 -44.93
CA GLY A 606 4.49 -32.93 -45.06
C GLY A 606 3.55 -33.99 -45.65
N VAL A 607 3.98 -34.69 -46.70
CA VAL A 607 3.13 -35.61 -47.47
C VAL A 607 3.37 -37.08 -47.08
N VAL A 608 4.59 -37.61 -47.27
CA VAL A 608 4.89 -39.04 -47.05
C VAL A 608 4.71 -39.42 -45.58
N GLU A 609 5.26 -38.61 -44.67
CA GLU A 609 5.13 -38.81 -43.23
C GLU A 609 3.82 -38.26 -42.66
N LYS A 610 2.91 -37.74 -43.50
CA LYS A 610 1.60 -37.17 -43.11
C LYS A 610 1.69 -35.99 -42.14
N GLY A 611 2.81 -35.26 -42.10
CA GLY A 611 3.02 -34.14 -41.19
C GLY A 611 1.96 -33.03 -41.31
N LEU A 612 1.40 -32.81 -42.51
CA LEU A 612 0.28 -31.86 -42.69
C LEU A 612 -1.01 -32.30 -41.98
N ILE A 613 -1.31 -33.60 -42.00
CA ILE A 613 -2.50 -34.16 -41.35
C ILE A 613 -2.30 -34.16 -39.83
N ASP A 614 -1.10 -34.50 -39.39
CA ASP A 614 -0.73 -34.60 -37.98
C ASP A 614 -0.40 -33.24 -37.34
N LYS A 615 -0.45 -32.14 -38.11
CA LYS A 615 -0.01 -30.80 -37.69
C LYS A 615 1.45 -30.70 -37.22
N ARG A 616 2.31 -31.61 -37.69
CA ARG A 616 3.78 -31.51 -37.55
C ARG A 616 4.40 -30.61 -38.61
N VAL A 617 3.69 -30.38 -39.72
CA VAL A 617 4.02 -29.39 -40.74
C VAL A 617 2.82 -28.47 -40.91
N GLU A 618 3.02 -27.16 -40.85
CA GLU A 618 1.97 -26.16 -41.01
C GLU A 618 2.37 -25.11 -42.04
N ILE A 619 1.44 -24.72 -42.91
CA ILE A 619 1.61 -23.59 -43.81
C ILE A 619 0.94 -22.38 -43.16
N ILE A 620 1.71 -21.34 -42.89
CA ILE A 620 1.29 -20.16 -42.15
C ILE A 620 1.38 -18.94 -43.06
N ASP A 621 0.22 -18.38 -43.40
CA ASP A 621 0.14 -17.08 -44.05
C ASP A 621 0.30 -15.98 -42.99
N LEU A 622 1.44 -15.28 -43.01
CA LEU A 622 1.63 -14.12 -42.14
C LEU A 622 0.89 -12.93 -42.76
N GLU A 623 -0.27 -12.56 -42.26
CA GLU A 623 -0.94 -11.32 -42.68
C GLU A 623 -0.14 -10.10 -42.21
N LEU A 624 -0.03 -9.07 -43.06
CA LEU A 624 0.53 -7.77 -42.65
C LEU A 624 -0.51 -7.05 -41.79
N LEU A 625 -0.05 -6.50 -40.64
CA LEU A 625 -0.87 -5.67 -39.73
C LEU A 625 -1.21 -4.30 -40.32
#